data_AF-A0A356KDF7-F1
#
_entry.id   AF-A0A356KDF7-F1
#
_cell.length_a   1.000
_cell.length_b   1.000
_cell.length_c   1.000
_cell.angle_alpha   90.00
_cell.angle_beta   90.00
_cell.angle_gamma   90.00
#
_symmetry.space_group_name_H-M   'P 1'
#
loop_
_entity.id
_entity.type
_entity.pdbx_description
1 polymer ?
#
loop_
_entity_poly.entity_id
_entity_poly.type
_entity_poly.pdbx_seq_one_letter_code
_entity_poly.pdbx_strand_id
1 'polypeptide(L)'
;MRLAFWVNDVTDIKATQTTAMMIASAAARDHEVWVCGVTDLSLDARGRVVARARRAHAPLDQAGLWAMAQRPPVEVDLISCDAVLIRTNPGRDQAHAVYHDEALGLAEVLQRRDVVVLNDPAGLRRCKSKLFLAGLPPKVRPRTIVSGDMTLLSQFVEEASGPCVAKPLVGTRGEGVFKLSQGDSNVQAILSLLSQDGPVLVQDYIPGAEHGDMRLVVLEGKPLVMGEHMACVRRVPQQGEWRSNIHLGGKAQPGDP
;
A
#
# COMPACT_ATOMS: atom_id res chain seq x y z
N MET A 1 22.02 9.88 11.36
CA MET A 1 20.81 9.23 11.88
C MET A 1 20.94 7.72 11.76
N ARG A 2 20.30 6.98 12.66
CA ARG A 2 20.11 5.53 12.61
C ARG A 2 18.70 5.22 12.13
N LEU A 3 18.60 4.52 11.01
CA LEU A 3 17.35 4.25 10.30
C LEU A 3 17.13 2.75 10.20
N ALA A 4 15.92 2.28 10.47
CA ALA A 4 15.53 0.89 10.17
C ALA A 4 14.50 0.84 9.05
N PHE A 5 14.69 -0.05 8.09
CA PHE A 5 13.74 -0.33 7.01
C PHE A 5 13.17 -1.72 7.22
N TRP A 6 11.85 -1.81 7.39
CA TRP A 6 11.15 -3.07 7.51
C TRP A 6 10.58 -3.45 6.15
N VAL A 7 11.00 -4.59 5.61
CA VAL A 7 10.59 -5.12 4.30
C VAL A 7 9.87 -6.44 4.48
N ASN A 8 9.27 -6.99 3.42
CA ASN A 8 8.70 -8.35 3.50
C ASN A 8 9.82 -9.34 3.85
N ASP A 9 10.81 -9.42 2.97
CA ASP A 9 12.01 -10.23 3.11
C ASP A 9 13.20 -9.45 2.53
N VAL A 10 14.36 -9.54 3.17
CA VAL A 10 15.58 -8.85 2.74
C VAL A 10 16.15 -9.41 1.42
N THR A 11 15.81 -10.65 1.08
CA THR A 11 16.27 -11.35 -0.13
C THR A 11 15.46 -10.97 -1.37
N ASP A 12 14.23 -10.47 -1.20
CA ASP A 12 13.30 -10.15 -2.28
C ASP A 12 13.39 -8.69 -2.78
N ILE A 13 14.31 -7.90 -2.22
CA ILE A 13 14.48 -6.50 -2.58
C ILE A 13 15.10 -6.40 -3.99
N LYS A 14 14.41 -5.69 -4.88
CA LYS A 14 14.89 -5.43 -6.25
C LYS A 14 15.34 -3.98 -6.37
N ALA A 15 16.49 -3.74 -7.01
CA ALA A 15 17.05 -2.40 -7.20
C ALA A 15 16.10 -1.41 -7.92
N THR A 16 15.17 -1.93 -8.71
CA THR A 16 14.12 -1.16 -9.41
C THR A 16 12.98 -0.70 -8.51
N GLN A 17 12.90 -1.18 -7.27
CA GLN A 17 11.86 -0.79 -6.32
C GLN A 17 12.24 0.48 -5.57
N THR A 18 11.23 1.31 -5.27
CA THR A 18 11.42 2.52 -4.46
C THR A 18 12.01 2.23 -3.08
N THR A 19 11.71 1.06 -2.49
CA THR A 19 12.32 0.62 -1.22
C THR A 19 13.85 0.50 -1.33
N ALA A 20 14.37 -0.14 -2.38
CA ALA A 20 15.81 -0.23 -2.62
C ALA A 20 16.44 1.15 -2.83
N MET A 21 15.79 1.98 -3.63
CA MET A 21 16.25 3.35 -3.90
C MET A 21 16.31 4.18 -2.60
N MET A 22 15.32 4.07 -1.71
CA MET A 22 15.33 4.76 -0.42
C MET A 22 16.45 4.26 0.50
N ILE A 23 16.65 2.94 0.60
CA ILE A 23 17.73 2.34 1.39
C ILE A 23 19.10 2.83 0.87
N ALA A 24 19.33 2.74 -0.44
CA ALA A 24 20.57 3.18 -1.08
C ALA A 24 20.81 4.68 -0.88
N SER A 25 19.76 5.49 -1.04
CA SER A 25 19.82 6.94 -0.90
C SER A 25 20.06 7.39 0.55
N ALA A 26 19.52 6.66 1.54
CA ALA A 26 19.80 6.90 2.94
C ALA A 26 21.25 6.52 3.30
N ALA A 27 21.72 5.36 2.83
CA ALA A 27 23.09 4.91 3.05
C ALA A 27 24.12 5.84 2.38
N ALA A 28 23.81 6.40 1.20
CA ALA A 28 24.65 7.36 0.49
C ALA A 28 24.72 8.75 1.16
N ARG A 29 23.84 9.02 2.13
CA ARG A 29 23.88 10.23 2.98
C ARG A 29 24.50 9.95 4.36
N ASP A 30 25.33 8.92 4.45
CA ASP A 30 26.05 8.50 5.66
C ASP A 30 25.13 8.21 6.87
N HIS A 31 23.87 7.85 6.63
CA HIS A 31 23.01 7.31 7.68
C HIS A 31 23.39 5.87 8.00
N GLU A 32 23.22 5.48 9.27
CA GLU A 32 23.34 4.09 9.69
C GLU A 32 22.04 3.37 9.34
N VAL A 33 22.04 2.61 8.24
CA VAL A 33 20.83 1.98 7.70
C VAL A 33 20.80 0.49 8.03
N TRP A 34 19.76 0.09 8.76
CA TRP A 34 19.43 -1.29 9.11
C TRP A 34 18.24 -1.76 8.28
N VAL A 35 18.29 -2.99 7.77
CA VAL A 35 17.22 -3.59 6.98
C VAL A 35 16.88 -4.97 7.55
N CYS A 36 15.59 -5.24 7.77
CA CYS A 36 15.10 -6.52 8.28
C CYS A 36 13.77 -6.91 7.63
N GLY A 37 13.49 -8.21 7.54
CA GLY A 37 12.19 -8.73 7.15
C GLY A 37 11.16 -8.58 8.27
N VAL A 38 9.87 -8.78 7.96
CA VAL A 38 8.82 -8.76 9.00
C VAL A 38 8.93 -9.93 9.96
N THR A 39 9.50 -11.06 9.51
CA THR A 39 9.75 -12.25 10.32
C THR A 39 10.99 -12.13 11.21
N ASP A 40 11.83 -11.12 10.98
CA ASP A 40 13.04 -10.83 11.78
C ASP A 40 12.73 -9.98 13.02
N LEU A 41 11.49 -9.53 13.19
CA LEU A 41 11.04 -8.66 14.28
C LEU A 41 10.65 -9.47 15.51
N SER A 42 10.93 -8.93 16.70
CA SER A 42 10.55 -9.58 17.96
C SER A 42 10.29 -8.56 19.06
N LEU A 43 9.38 -8.89 19.98
CA LEU A 43 9.34 -8.31 21.32
C LEU A 43 10.09 -9.26 22.23
N ASP A 44 11.25 -8.85 22.74
CA ASP A 44 12.04 -9.71 23.62
C ASP A 44 11.40 -9.83 25.03
N ALA A 45 11.90 -10.76 25.84
CA ALA A 45 11.39 -11.00 27.19
C ALA A 45 11.56 -9.80 28.15
N ARG A 46 12.35 -8.79 27.76
CA ARG A 46 12.52 -7.53 28.49
C ARG A 46 11.57 -6.43 27.99
N GLY A 47 10.70 -6.75 27.03
CA GLY A 47 9.77 -5.83 26.41
C GLY A 47 10.42 -4.84 25.46
N ARG A 48 11.60 -5.15 24.89
CA ARG A 48 12.24 -4.34 23.85
C ARG A 48 11.82 -4.83 22.48
N VAL A 49 11.59 -3.90 21.56
CA VAL A 49 11.35 -4.25 20.16
C VAL A 49 12.72 -4.37 19.50
N VAL A 50 13.07 -5.58 19.07
CA VAL A 50 14.36 -5.91 18.47
C VAL A 50 14.18 -6.48 17.07
N ALA A 51 15.23 -6.39 16.26
CA ALA A 51 15.25 -6.97 14.92
C ALA A 51 16.56 -7.72 14.67
N ARG A 52 16.49 -8.85 13.97
CA ARG A 52 17.64 -9.47 13.32
C ARG A 52 17.90 -8.75 11.99
N ALA A 53 18.70 -7.67 12.03
CA ALA A 53 18.86 -6.77 10.90
C ALA A 53 20.23 -6.87 10.23
N ARG A 54 20.31 -6.42 8.98
CA ARG A 54 21.53 -6.34 8.19
C ARG A 54 21.83 -4.89 7.85
N ARG A 55 23.11 -4.51 7.92
CA ARG A 55 23.54 -3.13 7.65
C ARG A 55 23.70 -2.89 6.15
N ALA A 56 23.01 -1.87 5.62
CA ALA A 56 23.17 -1.42 4.25
C ALA A 56 24.33 -0.41 4.14
N HIS A 57 25.12 -0.51 3.06
CA HIS A 57 26.20 0.42 2.74
C HIS A 57 26.07 0.85 1.29
N ALA A 58 26.18 2.15 1.00
CA ALA A 58 26.18 2.63 -0.37
C ALA A 58 27.55 2.37 -1.05
N PRO A 59 27.59 2.24 -2.39
CA PRO A 59 26.45 2.13 -3.29
C PRO A 59 25.74 0.76 -3.15
N LEU A 60 24.42 0.74 -3.35
CA LEU A 60 23.60 -0.47 -3.18
C LEU A 60 22.83 -0.78 -4.47
N ASP A 61 23.53 -1.34 -5.45
CA ASP A 61 22.92 -1.92 -6.66
C ASP A 61 22.33 -3.32 -6.38
N GLN A 62 21.93 -4.06 -7.41
CA GLN A 62 21.35 -5.39 -7.22
C GLN A 62 22.34 -6.40 -6.59
N ALA A 63 23.63 -6.31 -6.93
CA ALA A 63 24.67 -7.15 -6.34
C ALA A 63 24.93 -6.76 -4.88
N GLY A 64 24.95 -5.46 -4.57
CA GLY A 64 25.07 -4.94 -3.22
C GLY A 64 23.90 -5.35 -2.31
N LEU A 65 22.67 -5.31 -2.82
CA LEU A 65 21.48 -5.81 -2.12
C LEU A 65 21.59 -7.30 -1.81
N TRP A 66 21.99 -8.10 -2.80
CA TRP A 66 22.19 -9.53 -2.62
C TRP A 66 23.29 -9.81 -1.58
N ALA A 67 24.45 -9.15 -1.70
CA ALA A 67 25.55 -9.30 -0.75
C ALA A 67 25.18 -8.83 0.66
N MET A 68 24.31 -7.82 0.79
CA MET A 68 23.72 -7.44 2.08
C MET A 68 22.88 -8.57 2.65
N ALA A 69 21.96 -9.14 1.87
CA ALA A 69 21.06 -10.19 2.32
C ALA A 69 21.80 -11.46 2.78
N GLN A 70 22.95 -11.79 2.17
CA GLN A 70 23.79 -12.92 2.54
C GLN A 70 24.59 -12.74 3.83
N ARG A 71 24.74 -11.50 4.32
CA ARG A 71 25.46 -11.25 5.58
C ARG A 71 24.65 -11.80 6.76
N PRO A 72 25.33 -12.36 7.78
CA PRO A 72 24.65 -12.80 9.00
C PRO A 72 23.97 -11.58 9.65
N PRO A 73 22.69 -11.69 10.05
CA PRO A 73 22.02 -10.60 10.73
C PRO A 73 22.57 -10.42 12.14
N VAL A 74 22.52 -9.19 12.63
CA VAL A 74 22.84 -8.83 14.01
C VAL A 74 21.59 -8.35 14.72
N GLU A 75 21.52 -8.53 16.04
CA GLU A 75 20.43 -7.98 16.83
C GLU A 75 20.56 -6.46 16.91
N VAL A 76 19.48 -5.77 16.62
CA VAL A 76 19.34 -4.32 16.72
C VAL A 76 18.17 -4.01 17.64
N ASP A 77 18.44 -3.26 18.71
CA ASP A 77 17.39 -2.68 19.54
C ASP A 77 16.77 -1.49 18.80
N LEU A 78 15.51 -1.63 18.37
CA LEU A 78 14.88 -0.67 17.47
C LEU A 78 14.54 0.65 18.16
N ILE A 79 14.57 0.72 19.50
CA ILE A 79 14.45 1.98 20.24
C ILE A 79 15.65 2.91 20.01
N SER A 80 16.80 2.34 19.62
CA SER A 80 18.01 3.12 19.36
C SER A 80 18.04 3.75 17.97
N CYS A 81 17.05 3.46 17.12
CA CYS A 81 16.90 4.07 15.82
C CYS A 81 16.16 5.41 15.95
N ASP A 82 16.62 6.42 15.20
CA ASP A 82 15.92 7.71 15.11
C ASP A 82 14.58 7.56 14.36
N ALA A 83 14.55 6.68 13.35
CA ALA A 83 13.33 6.39 12.61
C ALA A 83 13.25 4.95 12.07
N VAL A 84 12.02 4.46 11.96
CA VAL A 84 11.64 3.18 11.34
C VAL A 84 10.75 3.44 10.14
N LEU A 85 11.13 2.92 8.98
CA LEU A 85 10.39 3.02 7.74
C LEU A 85 9.75 1.67 7.42
N ILE A 86 8.43 1.60 7.52
CA ILE A 86 7.63 0.43 7.14
C ILE A 86 7.48 0.42 5.62
N ARG A 87 8.22 -0.49 4.98
CA ARG A 87 8.31 -0.66 3.52
C ARG A 87 7.81 -2.02 3.06
N THR A 88 6.95 -2.63 3.87
CA THR A 88 6.32 -3.91 3.59
C THR A 88 5.19 -3.78 2.56
N ASN A 89 4.83 -4.89 1.95
CA ASN A 89 3.71 -5.03 1.05
C ASN A 89 3.01 -6.37 1.35
N PRO A 90 2.05 -6.39 2.30
CA PRO A 90 1.35 -7.60 2.71
C PRO A 90 0.60 -8.28 1.54
N GLY A 91 0.13 -7.49 0.57
CA GLY A 91 -0.54 -8.01 -0.63
C GLY A 91 0.37 -8.81 -1.57
N ARG A 92 1.69 -8.78 -1.35
CA ARG A 92 2.68 -9.62 -2.06
C ARG A 92 3.28 -10.71 -1.19
N ASP A 93 2.83 -10.85 0.05
CA ASP A 93 3.41 -11.73 1.06
C ASP A 93 2.32 -12.25 2.01
N GLN A 94 1.31 -12.90 1.42
CA GLN A 94 0.16 -13.40 2.15
C GLN A 94 0.53 -14.52 3.13
N ALA A 95 1.60 -15.27 2.85
CA ALA A 95 2.09 -16.32 3.74
C ALA A 95 2.47 -15.79 5.13
N HIS A 96 2.86 -14.52 5.22
CA HIS A 96 3.25 -13.86 6.47
C HIS A 96 2.25 -12.77 6.90
N ALA A 97 0.97 -12.85 6.48
CA ALA A 97 -0.04 -11.84 6.80
C ALA A 97 -0.12 -11.50 8.30
N VAL A 98 -0.02 -12.51 9.18
CA VAL A 98 0.01 -12.29 10.63
C VAL A 98 1.24 -11.48 11.06
N TYR A 99 2.43 -11.78 10.52
CA TYR A 99 3.64 -11.01 10.82
C TYR A 99 3.52 -9.54 10.38
N HIS A 100 2.87 -9.25 9.25
CA HIS A 100 2.61 -7.87 8.83
C HIS A 100 1.73 -7.12 9.82
N ASP A 101 0.73 -7.79 10.39
CA ASP A 101 -0.23 -7.20 11.34
C ASP A 101 0.41 -6.94 12.70
N GLU A 102 1.21 -7.90 13.16
CA GLU A 102 1.99 -7.79 14.39
C GLU A 102 3.14 -6.78 14.26
N ALA A 103 3.77 -6.66 13.09
CA ALA A 103 4.76 -5.62 12.83
C ALA A 103 4.15 -4.23 13.09
N LEU A 104 2.92 -3.96 12.63
CA LEU A 104 2.25 -2.69 12.95
C LEU A 104 2.04 -2.51 14.47
N GLY A 105 1.78 -3.59 15.21
CA GLY A 105 1.68 -3.55 16.67
C GLY A 105 3.01 -3.21 17.35
N LEU A 106 4.10 -3.83 16.90
CA LEU A 106 5.46 -3.52 17.36
C LEU A 106 5.85 -2.08 17.02
N ALA A 107 5.42 -1.58 15.86
CA ALA A 107 5.65 -0.20 15.46
C ALA A 107 4.91 0.80 16.38
N GLU A 108 3.69 0.50 16.81
CA GLU A 108 2.98 1.31 17.82
C GLU A 108 3.70 1.31 19.18
N VAL A 109 4.34 0.18 19.56
CA VAL A 109 5.19 0.13 20.76
C VAL A 109 6.38 1.08 20.63
N LEU A 110 7.03 1.11 19.46
CA LEU A 110 8.15 2.01 19.18
C LEU A 110 7.72 3.49 19.18
N GLN A 111 6.59 3.82 18.57
CA GLN A 111 6.04 5.19 18.60
C GLN A 111 5.80 5.68 20.03
N ARG A 112 5.28 4.82 20.92
CA ARG A 112 5.10 5.17 22.35
C ARG A 112 6.41 5.40 23.11
N ARG A 113 7.54 5.11 22.49
CA ARG A 113 8.90 5.32 23.01
C ARG A 113 9.66 6.35 22.18
N ASP A 114 8.94 7.27 21.55
CA ASP A 114 9.45 8.43 20.81
C ASP A 114 10.29 8.10 19.57
N VAL A 115 10.22 6.87 19.05
CA VAL A 115 10.81 6.53 17.74
C VAL A 115 9.88 6.99 16.63
N VAL A 116 10.42 7.71 15.65
CA VAL A 116 9.64 8.13 14.47
C VAL A 116 9.33 6.92 13.60
N VAL A 117 8.05 6.62 13.40
CA VAL A 117 7.62 5.52 12.51
C VAL A 117 6.93 6.08 11.27
N LEU A 118 7.45 5.69 10.10
CA LEU A 118 6.99 6.15 8.79
C LEU A 118 6.45 4.97 7.97
N ASN A 119 5.17 4.89 7.61
CA ASN A 119 4.07 5.77 8.02
C ASN A 119 3.49 5.36 9.38
N ASP A 120 2.60 6.21 9.92
CA ASP A 120 1.82 5.94 11.11
C ASP A 120 1.14 4.54 11.05
N PRO A 121 1.46 3.61 11.98
CA PRO A 121 0.90 2.26 12.02
C PRO A 121 -0.62 2.22 12.12
N ALA A 122 -1.22 3.12 12.90
CA ALA A 122 -2.67 3.22 13.01
C ALA A 122 -3.30 3.64 11.67
N GLY A 123 -2.67 4.60 10.98
CA GLY A 123 -3.01 4.98 9.60
C GLY A 123 -2.88 3.83 8.63
N LEU A 124 -1.77 3.08 8.66
CA LEU A 124 -1.59 1.89 7.82
C LEU A 124 -2.67 0.84 8.08
N ARG A 125 -3.03 0.57 9.35
CA ARG A 125 -4.14 -0.34 9.71
C ARG A 125 -5.47 0.14 9.15
N ARG A 126 -5.82 1.42 9.33
CA ARG A 126 -7.05 2.01 8.77
C ARG A 126 -7.12 1.89 7.26
N CYS A 127 -6.01 2.17 6.56
CA CYS A 127 -5.93 2.17 5.10
C CYS A 127 -5.90 0.76 4.47
N LYS A 128 -5.89 -0.32 5.26
CA LYS A 128 -6.07 -1.69 4.75
C LYS A 128 -7.46 -1.90 4.13
N SER A 129 -8.48 -1.24 4.68
CA SER A 129 -9.84 -1.28 4.16
C SER A 129 -10.13 -0.02 3.37
N LYS A 130 -10.71 -0.16 2.17
CA LYS A 130 -11.19 0.97 1.34
C LYS A 130 -12.24 1.83 2.05
N LEU A 131 -12.80 1.36 3.17
CA LEU A 131 -13.72 2.13 4.00
C LEU A 131 -13.09 3.43 4.55
N PHE A 132 -11.76 3.54 4.62
CA PHE A 132 -11.10 4.79 5.03
C PHE A 132 -11.52 6.00 4.16
N LEU A 133 -11.93 5.76 2.90
CA LEU A 133 -12.44 6.79 1.99
C LEU A 133 -13.72 7.46 2.49
N ALA A 134 -14.48 6.81 3.39
CA ALA A 134 -15.66 7.41 4.01
C ALA A 134 -15.31 8.64 4.86
N GLY A 135 -14.07 8.73 5.37
CA GLY A 135 -13.56 9.90 6.09
C GLY A 135 -13.23 11.09 5.18
N LEU A 136 -13.27 10.94 3.85
CA LEU A 136 -13.02 12.04 2.92
C LEU A 136 -14.31 12.83 2.62
N PRO A 137 -14.19 14.14 2.33
CA PRO A 137 -15.32 14.98 1.94
C PRO A 137 -16.13 14.36 0.79
N PRO A 138 -17.47 14.36 0.81
CA PRO A 138 -18.29 13.82 -0.27
C PRO A 138 -17.93 14.37 -1.65
N LYS A 139 -17.55 15.65 -1.74
CA LYS A 139 -17.16 16.31 -3.00
C LYS A 139 -15.91 15.72 -3.69
N VAL A 140 -15.07 14.97 -2.97
CA VAL A 140 -13.84 14.36 -3.53
C VAL A 140 -13.95 12.85 -3.72
N ARG A 141 -15.16 12.28 -3.54
CA ARG A 141 -15.40 10.85 -3.73
C ARG A 141 -16.70 10.62 -4.51
N PRO A 142 -16.78 9.56 -5.33
CA PRO A 142 -18.04 9.20 -5.96
C PRO A 142 -19.06 8.75 -4.90
N ARG A 143 -20.34 8.88 -5.22
CA ARG A 143 -21.41 8.30 -4.40
C ARG A 143 -21.13 6.81 -4.21
N THR A 144 -21.17 6.33 -2.98
CA THR A 144 -20.68 5.00 -2.61
C THR A 144 -21.56 4.42 -1.52
N ILE A 145 -21.93 3.15 -1.66
CA ILE A 145 -22.50 2.30 -0.61
C ILE A 145 -21.50 1.21 -0.24
N VAL A 146 -21.48 0.85 1.04
CA VAL A 146 -20.78 -0.34 1.55
C VAL A 146 -21.79 -1.16 2.32
N SER A 147 -22.06 -2.39 1.87
CA SER A 147 -23.08 -3.24 2.49
C SER A 147 -22.80 -4.72 2.24
N GLY A 148 -23.26 -5.57 3.15
CA GLY A 148 -23.44 -7.02 2.90
C GLY A 148 -24.88 -7.37 2.54
N ASP A 149 -25.78 -6.40 2.54
CA ASP A 149 -27.18 -6.57 2.17
C ASP A 149 -27.37 -6.43 0.65
N MET A 150 -27.70 -7.54 0.01
CA MET A 150 -27.90 -7.63 -1.43
C MET A 150 -29.04 -6.75 -1.94
N THR A 151 -30.10 -6.54 -1.15
CA THR A 151 -31.22 -5.66 -1.53
C THR A 151 -30.74 -4.22 -1.61
N LEU A 152 -30.00 -3.75 -0.59
CA LEU A 152 -29.44 -2.39 -0.59
C LEU A 152 -28.44 -2.18 -1.74
N LEU A 153 -27.58 -3.18 -2.00
CA LEU A 153 -26.62 -3.10 -3.11
C LEU A 153 -27.31 -3.05 -4.47
N SER A 154 -28.36 -3.85 -4.66
CA SER A 154 -29.12 -3.90 -5.93
C SER A 154 -29.88 -2.60 -6.16
N GLN A 155 -30.55 -2.10 -5.12
CA GLN A 155 -31.25 -0.82 -5.16
C GLN A 155 -30.30 0.32 -5.52
N PHE A 156 -29.09 0.36 -4.94
CA PHE A 156 -28.09 1.37 -5.29
C PHE A 156 -27.72 1.35 -6.79
N VAL A 157 -27.59 0.16 -7.38
CA VAL A 157 -27.28 0.01 -8.82
C VAL A 157 -28.47 0.41 -9.69
N GLU A 158 -29.69 0.09 -9.28
CA GLU A 158 -30.92 0.46 -10.00
C GLU A 158 -31.19 1.96 -9.99
N GLU A 159 -30.86 2.65 -8.88
CA GLU A 159 -31.01 4.10 -8.72
C GLU A 159 -29.85 4.91 -9.33
N ALA A 160 -28.82 4.25 -9.86
CA ALA A 160 -27.67 4.94 -10.45
C ALA A 160 -28.02 5.55 -11.81
N SER A 161 -27.59 6.80 -12.04
CA SER A 161 -27.78 7.49 -13.33
C SER A 161 -26.86 6.97 -14.44
N GLY A 162 -25.98 6.01 -14.14
CA GLY A 162 -24.99 5.46 -15.04
C GLY A 162 -24.35 4.21 -14.45
N PRO A 163 -23.26 3.72 -15.05
CA PRO A 163 -22.59 2.52 -14.56
C PRO A 163 -22.05 2.70 -13.13
N CYS A 164 -21.94 1.59 -12.41
CA CYS A 164 -21.33 1.49 -11.09
C CYS A 164 -20.06 0.63 -11.15
N VAL A 165 -19.25 0.69 -10.10
CA VAL A 165 -18.12 -0.20 -9.86
C VAL A 165 -18.31 -0.90 -8.53
N ALA A 166 -18.30 -2.24 -8.54
CA ALA A 166 -18.33 -3.09 -7.36
C ALA A 166 -16.94 -3.66 -7.07
N LYS A 167 -16.52 -3.68 -5.80
CA LYS A 167 -15.23 -4.21 -5.37
C LYS A 167 -15.20 -4.62 -3.88
N PRO A 168 -14.35 -5.59 -3.50
CA PRO A 168 -14.09 -5.90 -2.10
C PRO A 168 -13.44 -4.73 -1.35
N LEU A 169 -13.70 -4.66 -0.04
CA LEU A 169 -13.10 -3.64 0.83
C LEU A 169 -11.59 -3.82 0.99
N VAL A 170 -11.12 -5.07 1.10
CA VAL A 170 -9.70 -5.43 1.22
C VAL A 170 -9.21 -5.96 -0.13
N GLY A 171 -7.91 -5.90 -0.39
CA GLY A 171 -7.29 -6.39 -1.62
C GLY A 171 -6.73 -5.31 -2.52
N THR A 172 -5.88 -5.72 -3.46
CA THR A 172 -5.10 -4.84 -4.33
C THR A 172 -5.16 -5.31 -5.79
N ARG A 173 -4.45 -4.64 -6.70
CA ARG A 173 -4.24 -5.05 -8.11
C ARG A 173 -5.47 -5.13 -9.03
N GLY A 174 -6.66 -4.79 -8.56
CA GLY A 174 -7.87 -4.80 -9.39
C GLY A 174 -8.57 -6.17 -9.45
N GLU A 175 -8.17 -7.09 -8.59
CA GLU A 175 -8.88 -8.34 -8.34
C GLU A 175 -10.25 -8.05 -7.69
N GLY A 176 -11.28 -8.77 -8.15
CA GLY A 176 -12.66 -8.57 -7.68
C GLY A 176 -13.27 -7.21 -8.06
N VAL A 177 -12.73 -6.49 -9.04
CA VAL A 177 -13.29 -5.20 -9.48
C VAL A 177 -14.15 -5.39 -10.72
N PHE A 178 -15.45 -5.10 -10.60
CA PHE A 178 -16.43 -5.27 -11.67
C PHE A 178 -17.12 -3.95 -12.00
N LYS A 179 -17.37 -3.72 -13.30
CA LYS A 179 -18.24 -2.64 -13.76
C LYS A 179 -19.65 -3.19 -13.91
N LEU A 180 -20.61 -2.54 -13.27
CA LEU A 180 -22.02 -2.92 -13.26
C LEU A 180 -22.80 -1.89 -14.07
N SER A 181 -23.70 -2.36 -14.94
CA SER A 181 -24.63 -1.49 -15.66
C SER A 181 -26.06 -1.81 -15.22
N GLN A 182 -26.91 -0.79 -15.20
CA GLN A 182 -28.34 -1.00 -14.95
C GLN A 182 -28.91 -1.98 -15.99
N GLY A 183 -29.70 -2.95 -15.54
CA GLY A 183 -30.31 -3.97 -16.41
C GLY A 183 -29.40 -5.11 -16.84
N ASP A 184 -28.12 -5.14 -16.44
CA ASP A 184 -27.25 -6.30 -16.67
C ASP A 184 -27.71 -7.50 -15.84
N SER A 185 -27.99 -8.62 -16.51
CA SER A 185 -28.47 -9.86 -15.89
C SER A 185 -27.49 -10.43 -14.85
N ASN A 186 -26.21 -10.04 -14.91
CA ASN A 186 -25.18 -10.57 -14.04
C ASN A 186 -24.98 -9.78 -12.74
N VAL A 187 -25.66 -8.64 -12.54
CA VAL A 187 -25.47 -7.80 -11.34
C VAL A 187 -25.63 -8.61 -10.05
N GLN A 188 -26.69 -9.39 -9.93
CA GLN A 188 -26.96 -10.22 -8.75
C GLN A 188 -25.87 -11.28 -8.52
N ALA A 189 -25.45 -11.96 -9.58
CA ALA A 189 -24.41 -12.98 -9.50
C ALA A 189 -23.06 -12.40 -9.07
N ILE A 190 -22.68 -11.24 -9.64
CA ILE A 190 -21.44 -10.54 -9.30
C ILE A 190 -21.46 -10.07 -7.85
N LEU A 191 -22.54 -9.40 -7.42
CA LEU A 191 -22.67 -8.92 -6.04
C LEU A 191 -22.67 -10.07 -5.04
N SER A 192 -23.34 -11.19 -5.37
CA SER A 192 -23.36 -12.40 -4.53
C SER A 192 -21.96 -13.00 -4.39
N LEU A 193 -21.22 -13.14 -5.50
CA LEU A 193 -19.84 -13.62 -5.49
C LEU A 193 -18.94 -12.74 -4.62
N LEU A 194 -19.03 -11.41 -4.78
CA LEU A 194 -18.21 -10.47 -4.02
C LEU A 194 -18.54 -10.44 -2.53
N SER A 195 -19.79 -10.76 -2.16
CA SER A 195 -20.26 -10.70 -0.77
C SER A 195 -19.86 -11.93 0.06
N GLN A 196 -19.29 -12.98 -0.55
CA GLN A 196 -18.89 -14.21 0.14
C GLN A 196 -17.84 -13.95 1.23
N ASP A 197 -16.90 -13.03 0.96
CA ASP A 197 -15.78 -12.73 1.85
C ASP A 197 -16.03 -11.51 2.76
N GLY A 198 -17.24 -10.92 2.70
CA GLY A 198 -17.65 -9.78 3.52
C GLY A 198 -18.36 -8.67 2.74
N PRO A 199 -18.55 -7.49 3.35
CA PRO A 199 -19.26 -6.38 2.72
C PRO A 199 -18.61 -5.91 1.41
N VAL A 200 -19.44 -5.52 0.45
CA VAL A 200 -19.02 -5.03 -0.86
C VAL A 200 -19.12 -3.51 -0.90
N LEU A 201 -18.16 -2.87 -1.54
CA LEU A 201 -18.22 -1.46 -1.89
C LEU A 201 -18.75 -1.33 -3.32
N VAL A 202 -19.87 -0.64 -3.49
CA VAL A 202 -20.42 -0.25 -4.80
C VAL A 202 -20.42 1.28 -4.89
N GLN A 203 -19.90 1.82 -5.98
CA GLN A 203 -19.80 3.26 -6.19
C GLN A 203 -20.17 3.65 -7.62
N ASP A 204 -20.60 4.89 -7.82
CA ASP A 204 -20.80 5.43 -9.18
C ASP A 204 -19.47 5.35 -9.97
N TYR A 205 -19.56 5.02 -11.26
CA TYR A 205 -18.44 5.09 -12.19
C TYR A 205 -18.11 6.55 -12.49
N ILE A 206 -16.83 6.90 -12.44
CA ILE A 206 -16.36 8.26 -12.72
C ILE A 206 -16.18 8.41 -14.24
N PRO A 207 -16.91 9.30 -14.92
CA PRO A 207 -16.71 9.56 -16.34
C PRO A 207 -15.25 9.96 -16.63
N GLY A 208 -14.67 9.40 -17.70
CA GLY A 208 -13.29 9.65 -18.07
C GLY A 208 -12.26 8.76 -17.36
N ALA A 209 -12.68 7.88 -16.44
CA ALA A 209 -11.76 6.89 -15.82
C ALA A 209 -11.13 5.95 -16.86
N GLU A 210 -11.75 5.76 -18.02
CA GLU A 210 -11.20 5.06 -19.19
C GLU A 210 -9.96 5.76 -19.78
N HIS A 211 -9.78 7.05 -19.51
CA HIS A 211 -8.57 7.79 -19.87
C HIS A 211 -7.47 7.66 -18.81
N GLY A 212 -7.71 6.87 -17.77
CA GLY A 212 -6.75 6.55 -16.73
C GLY A 212 -6.98 7.26 -15.40
N ASP A 213 -6.11 6.92 -14.45
CA ASP A 213 -6.07 7.54 -13.13
C ASP A 213 -4.74 8.25 -12.90
N MET A 214 -4.76 9.20 -11.99
CA MET A 214 -3.57 9.91 -11.54
C MET A 214 -3.13 9.39 -10.18
N ARG A 215 -1.87 8.99 -10.08
CA ARG A 215 -1.20 8.68 -8.82
C ARG A 215 -0.40 9.88 -8.36
N LEU A 216 -0.87 10.54 -7.31
CA LEU A 216 -0.15 11.63 -6.65
C LEU A 216 0.61 11.11 -5.43
N VAL A 217 1.87 11.52 -5.27
CA VAL A 217 2.65 11.28 -4.05
C VAL A 217 2.49 12.48 -3.12
N VAL A 218 2.13 12.20 -1.86
CA VAL A 218 1.93 13.21 -0.81
C VAL A 218 2.92 12.94 0.31
N LEU A 219 3.56 13.98 0.82
CA LEU A 219 4.46 13.97 1.96
C LEU A 219 4.00 15.00 2.97
N GLU A 220 3.80 14.61 4.24
CA GLU A 220 3.32 15.52 5.30
C GLU A 220 2.04 16.29 4.91
N GLY A 221 1.10 15.60 4.27
CA GLY A 221 -0.18 16.17 3.83
C GLY A 221 -0.10 17.11 2.62
N LYS A 222 1.09 17.34 2.05
CA LYS A 222 1.29 18.19 0.86
C LYS A 222 1.71 17.35 -0.36
N PRO A 223 1.26 17.70 -1.57
CA PRO A 223 1.82 17.11 -2.78
C PRO A 223 3.34 17.23 -2.79
N LEU A 224 4.04 16.12 -3.06
CA LEU A 224 5.48 16.14 -3.18
C LEU A 224 5.87 16.87 -4.47
N VAL A 225 6.72 17.90 -4.37
CA VAL A 225 7.18 18.71 -5.50
C VAL A 225 8.68 18.56 -5.66
N MET A 226 9.13 18.34 -6.90
CA MET A 226 10.53 18.20 -7.30
C MET A 226 10.85 19.26 -8.36
N GLY A 227 11.53 20.34 -7.97
CA GLY A 227 11.71 21.51 -8.84
C GLY A 227 10.36 22.16 -9.14
N GLU A 228 9.99 22.25 -10.41
CA GLU A 228 8.70 22.79 -10.87
C GLU A 228 7.63 21.70 -11.05
N HIS A 229 7.97 20.43 -10.83
CA HIS A 229 7.09 19.30 -11.13
C HIS A 229 6.50 18.67 -9.88
N MET A 230 5.19 18.41 -9.90
CA MET A 230 4.54 17.62 -8.87
C MET A 230 4.79 16.13 -9.11
N ALA A 231 5.16 15.38 -8.06
CA ALA A 231 5.47 13.97 -8.14
C ALA A 231 4.18 13.15 -8.34
N CYS A 232 3.78 13.05 -9.60
CA CYS A 232 2.59 12.32 -10.02
C CYS A 232 2.85 11.50 -11.28
N VAL A 233 2.07 10.42 -11.43
CA VAL A 233 2.13 9.53 -12.59
C VAL A 233 0.71 9.28 -13.06
N ARG A 234 0.44 9.57 -14.34
CA ARG A 234 -0.79 9.14 -14.98
C ARG A 234 -0.66 7.70 -15.42
N ARG A 235 -1.66 6.88 -15.13
CA ARG A 235 -1.72 5.48 -15.56
C ARG A 235 -2.88 5.32 -16.52
N VAL A 236 -2.58 4.97 -17.77
CA VAL A 236 -3.59 4.84 -18.84
C VAL A 236 -3.90 3.36 -19.06
N PRO A 237 -5.18 2.95 -19.11
CA PRO A 237 -5.56 1.56 -19.38
C PRO A 237 -5.08 1.09 -20.76
N GLN A 238 -4.93 -0.22 -20.91
CA GLN A 238 -4.69 -0.82 -22.22
C GLN A 238 -6.00 -0.86 -23.04
N GLN A 239 -5.91 -0.87 -24.36
CA GLN A 239 -7.08 -1.01 -25.23
C GLN A 239 -7.92 -2.25 -24.84
N GLY A 240 -9.23 -2.06 -24.64
CA GLY A 240 -10.16 -3.13 -24.24
C GLY A 240 -10.21 -3.39 -22.73
N GLU A 241 -9.36 -2.74 -21.93
CA GLU A 241 -9.37 -2.79 -20.47
C GLU A 241 -9.70 -1.40 -19.92
N TRP A 242 -10.62 -1.30 -18.96
CA TRP A 242 -11.01 -0.02 -18.38
C TRP A 242 -10.23 0.30 -17.08
N ARG A 243 -9.52 -0.69 -16.54
CA ARG A 243 -8.66 -0.55 -15.35
C ARG A 243 -7.25 -0.12 -15.75
N SER A 244 -6.73 0.90 -15.08
CA SER A 244 -5.41 1.52 -15.32
C SER A 244 -4.25 0.89 -14.55
N ASN A 245 -4.45 -0.27 -13.91
CA ASN A 245 -3.40 -0.93 -13.14
C ASN A 245 -2.23 -1.32 -14.05
N ILE A 246 -0.99 -0.93 -13.69
CA ILE A 246 0.23 -1.30 -14.46
C ILE A 246 0.37 -2.83 -14.56
N HIS A 247 -0.07 -3.56 -13.54
CA HIS A 247 -0.10 -5.02 -13.55
C HIS A 247 -1.08 -5.63 -14.57
N LEU A 248 -2.07 -4.87 -15.05
CA LEU A 248 -3.01 -5.26 -16.09
C LEU A 248 -2.64 -4.69 -17.47
N GLY A 249 -1.38 -4.28 -17.66
CA GLY A 249 -0.89 -3.71 -18.93
C GLY A 249 -1.06 -2.19 -19.05
N GLY A 250 -1.57 -1.52 -18.01
CA GLY A 250 -1.65 -0.06 -17.99
C GLY A 250 -0.29 0.62 -18.15
N LYS A 251 -0.23 1.68 -18.94
CA LYS A 251 1.01 2.41 -19.25
C LYS A 251 1.16 3.64 -18.36
N ALA A 252 2.38 3.86 -17.85
CA ALA A 252 2.72 5.06 -17.11
C ALA A 252 3.06 6.22 -18.08
N GLN A 253 2.52 7.40 -17.81
CA GLN A 253 2.82 8.64 -18.50
C GLN A 253 3.12 9.74 -17.47
N PRO A 254 3.89 10.79 -17.82
CA PRO A 254 3.98 11.99 -17.00
C PRO A 254 2.58 12.50 -16.65
N GLY A 255 2.35 12.78 -15.36
CA GLY A 255 1.13 13.43 -14.92
C GLY A 255 1.27 14.95 -15.00
N ASP A 256 0.18 15.63 -15.33
CA ASP A 256 0.04 17.09 -15.23
C ASP A 256 -1.24 17.35 -14.41
N PRO A 257 -1.12 17.60 -13.10
CA PRO A 257 -2.23 17.66 -12.14
C PRO A 257 -3.04 18.96 -12.18
#